data_AF-A0A182T063-F1
#
_entry.id   AF-A0A182T063-F1
#
_cell.length_a   1.000
_cell.length_b   1.000
_cell.length_c   1.000
_cell.angle_alpha   90.00
_cell.angle_beta   90.00
_cell.angle_gamma   90.00
#
_symmetry.space_group_name_H-M   'P 1'
#
loop_
_entity.id
_entity.type
_entity.pdbx_description
1 polymer ?
#
loop_
_entity_poly.entity_id
_entity_poly.type
_entity_poly.pdbx_seq_one_letter_code
_entity_poly.pdbx_strand_id
1 'polypeptide(L)'
;MELGQREQLMEDNPIAEQLRIETIKSIAHKISTKRQIREQLSQTVNRRATRSKSIGLIRRYRYSGKLYVTRAVKLLKSFVTNFELFYGSMKQIEGHFGSRISAYFKFLRRLLVLNLVLLLFIGSFVIFPQLLAGHEPAGSVRDVNARQDFHLRDLFTGEGYLSESVMYYGSYSNRSFTLVPGTAEYSLPHAYFLTITVLSLATFVVVSISMGRSYRVSFIESSATVQNILTHKIVCSWDYGIANEKAARLKHATILNELRDYLAQRNRAPFVAGRWHRLRREALRLVVHVTVLAMISAVAASLWALLVRFGETDHFTAWSALYVSVVSNVTMVAFGYACQLLGQLEQYRQV
;
A
#
# COMPACT_ATOMS: atom_id res chain seq x y z
N MET A 1 19.83 42.20 37.10
CA MET A 1 19.21 40.88 36.89
C MET A 1 17.69 41.01 37.11
N GLU A 2 17.02 41.92 36.41
CA GLU A 2 15.61 42.33 36.69
C GLU A 2 14.58 41.77 35.69
N LEU A 3 15.05 41.22 34.57
CA LEU A 3 14.18 40.80 33.46
C LEU A 3 13.40 39.50 33.76
N GLY A 4 13.92 38.65 34.63
CA GLY A 4 13.28 37.39 35.02
C GLY A 4 12.11 37.53 36.00
N GLN A 5 11.91 38.73 36.58
CA GLN A 5 10.82 39.02 37.52
C GLN A 5 9.58 39.63 36.85
N ARG A 6 9.67 40.10 35.60
CA ARG A 6 8.54 40.67 34.89
C ARG A 6 7.62 39.55 34.39
N GLU A 7 6.49 39.36 35.07
CA GLU A 7 5.53 38.29 34.73
C GLU A 7 5.03 38.38 33.28
N GLN A 8 4.90 39.60 32.75
CA GLN A 8 4.50 39.87 31.36
C GLN A 8 5.46 39.28 30.31
N LEU A 9 6.74 39.04 30.64
CA LEU A 9 7.71 38.40 29.75
C LEU A 9 7.71 36.87 29.86
N MET A 10 7.03 36.32 30.86
CA MET A 10 7.09 34.89 31.21
C MET A 10 5.90 34.08 30.69
N GLU A 11 4.95 34.72 30.01
CA GLU A 11 3.79 34.09 29.40
C GLU A 11 4.09 33.45 28.04
N ASP A 12 3.39 32.35 27.75
CA ASP A 12 3.48 31.58 26.49
C ASP A 12 2.44 32.10 25.48
N ASN A 13 2.53 33.39 25.12
CA ASN A 13 1.66 34.04 24.13
C ASN A 13 2.50 34.85 23.11
N PRO A 14 1.97 35.12 21.89
CA PRO A 14 2.75 35.78 20.83
C PRO A 14 3.12 37.24 21.19
N ILE A 15 2.33 37.88 22.04
CA ILE A 15 2.54 39.27 22.49
C ILE A 15 3.73 39.35 23.46
N ALA A 16 3.83 38.45 24.44
CA ALA A 16 4.97 38.36 25.34
C ALA A 16 6.25 37.90 24.63
N GLU A 17 6.14 37.11 23.55
CA GLU A 17 7.30 36.81 22.69
C GLU A 17 7.85 38.05 21.98
N GLN A 18 6.97 38.88 21.42
CA GLN A 18 7.35 40.16 20.85
C GLN A 18 7.96 41.11 21.90
N LEU A 19 7.33 41.23 23.06
CA LEU A 19 7.82 42.04 24.19
C LEU A 19 9.21 41.58 24.67
N ARG A 20 9.47 40.26 24.70
CA ARG A 20 10.79 39.67 25.00
C ARG A 20 11.84 40.07 23.98
N ILE A 21 11.51 39.98 22.69
CA ILE A 21 12.44 40.31 21.61
C ILE A 21 12.79 41.80 21.64
N GLU A 22 11.80 42.67 21.82
CA GLU A 22 12.00 44.12 21.91
C GLU A 22 12.82 44.52 23.13
N THR A 23 12.54 43.91 24.29
CA THR A 23 13.30 44.16 25.53
C THR A 23 14.74 43.67 25.43
N ILE A 24 15.00 42.52 24.79
CA ILE A 24 16.37 42.03 24.57
C ILE A 24 17.12 42.93 23.56
N LYS A 25 16.39 43.49 22.59
CA LYS A 25 16.95 44.40 21.58
C LYS A 25 17.37 45.73 22.20
N SER A 26 16.58 46.30 23.12
CA SER A 26 16.83 47.61 23.75
C SER A 26 17.98 47.65 24.76
N ILE A 27 18.43 46.50 25.28
CA ILE A 27 19.58 46.43 26.20
C ILE A 27 20.89 46.71 25.45
N ALA A 28 21.71 47.66 25.91
CA ALA A 28 23.02 47.96 25.31
C ALA A 28 24.12 47.03 25.86
N HIS A 29 24.14 45.76 25.41
CA HIS A 29 25.12 44.74 25.81
C HIS A 29 25.71 43.99 24.62
N LYS A 30 26.84 43.30 24.85
CA LYS A 30 27.48 42.40 23.86
C LYS A 30 26.50 41.32 23.39
N ILE A 31 26.60 40.94 22.12
CA ILE A 31 25.68 39.99 21.45
C ILE A 31 25.69 38.60 22.12
N SER A 32 26.85 38.14 22.60
CA SER A 32 26.96 36.86 23.32
C SER A 32 26.12 36.85 24.60
N THR A 33 26.15 37.93 25.37
CA THR A 33 25.33 38.09 26.59
C THR A 33 23.84 38.14 26.26
N LYS A 34 23.45 38.82 25.17
CA LYS A 34 22.05 38.82 24.69
C LYS A 34 21.57 37.42 24.29
N ARG A 35 22.43 36.63 23.65
CA ARG A 35 22.12 35.24 23.27
C ARG A 35 21.92 34.36 24.51
N GLN A 36 22.80 34.48 25.51
CA GLN A 36 22.68 33.73 26.76
C GLN A 36 21.39 34.11 27.54
N ILE A 37 21.06 35.39 27.59
CA ILE A 37 19.80 35.87 28.21
C ILE A 37 18.58 35.32 27.46
N ARG A 38 18.60 35.31 26.12
CA ARG A 38 17.52 34.74 25.30
C ARG A 38 17.34 33.25 25.56
N GLU A 39 18.44 32.49 25.63
CA GLU A 39 18.42 31.05 25.91
C GLU A 39 17.88 30.78 27.32
N GLN A 40 18.37 31.49 28.35
CA GLN A 40 17.87 31.38 29.72
C GLN A 40 16.38 31.72 29.85
N LEU A 41 15.94 32.80 29.21
CA LEU A 41 14.53 33.23 29.25
C LEU A 41 13.61 32.26 28.48
N SER A 42 14.09 31.67 27.39
CA SER A 42 13.35 30.63 26.66
C SER A 42 13.21 29.35 27.48
N GLN A 43 14.25 28.96 28.22
CA GLN A 43 14.22 27.79 29.11
C GLN A 43 13.26 28.01 30.30
N THR A 44 13.26 29.19 30.92
CA THR A 44 12.35 29.50 32.03
C THR A 44 10.88 29.56 31.58
N VAL A 45 10.60 30.15 30.42
CA VAL A 45 9.24 30.16 29.83
C VAL A 45 8.78 28.75 29.50
N ASN A 46 9.62 27.94 28.84
CA ASN A 46 9.29 26.54 28.55
C ASN A 46 9.03 25.74 29.84
N ARG A 47 9.83 25.96 30.90
CA ARG A 47 9.65 25.31 32.20
C ARG A 47 8.35 25.74 32.90
N ARG A 48 7.94 27.01 32.80
CA ARG A 48 6.67 27.51 33.36
C ARG A 48 5.46 27.04 32.55
N ALA A 49 5.56 27.06 31.22
CA ALA A 49 4.53 26.59 30.30
C ALA A 49 4.25 25.08 30.44
N THR A 50 5.30 24.27 30.61
CA THR A 50 5.19 22.82 30.87
C THR A 50 4.62 22.50 32.25
N ARG A 51 4.89 23.33 33.26
CA ARG A 51 4.34 23.18 34.62
C ARG A 51 2.87 23.61 34.72
N SER A 52 2.44 24.57 33.90
CA SER A 52 1.07 25.10 33.85
C SER A 52 0.10 24.21 33.07
N LYS A 53 0.57 23.49 32.04
CA LYS A 53 -0.29 22.63 31.21
C LYS A 53 -0.41 21.24 31.85
N SER A 54 -1.38 21.04 32.75
CA SER A 54 -1.83 19.69 33.09
C SER A 54 -2.48 19.06 31.86
N ILE A 55 -1.78 18.14 31.21
CA ILE A 55 -2.31 17.47 30.03
C ILE A 55 -3.42 16.55 30.51
N GLY A 56 -4.68 16.93 30.22
CA GLY A 56 -5.84 16.10 30.55
C GLY A 56 -5.65 14.66 30.07
N LEU A 57 -5.99 13.70 30.93
CA LEU A 57 -5.75 12.26 30.73
C LEU A 57 -6.23 11.77 29.35
N ILE A 58 -7.36 12.30 28.86
CA ILE A 58 -7.94 11.96 27.54
C ILE A 58 -7.04 12.42 26.38
N ARG A 59 -6.46 13.62 26.46
CA ARG A 59 -5.48 14.08 25.46
C ARG A 59 -4.24 13.19 25.51
N ARG A 60 -3.76 12.84 26.70
CA ARG A 60 -2.63 11.93 26.88
C ARG A 60 -2.87 10.56 26.24
N TYR A 61 -4.03 9.95 26.45
CA TYR A 61 -4.40 8.68 25.80
C TYR A 61 -4.45 8.78 24.26
N ARG A 62 -5.02 9.86 23.69
CA ARG A 62 -5.04 10.07 22.24
C ARG A 62 -3.65 10.28 21.63
N TYR A 63 -2.78 11.05 22.31
CA TYR A 63 -1.40 11.25 21.88
C TYR A 63 -0.57 9.97 22.01
N SER A 64 -0.75 9.21 23.10
CA SER A 64 -0.13 7.90 23.30
C SER A 64 -0.56 6.93 22.20
N GLY A 65 -1.86 6.84 21.87
CA GLY A 65 -2.35 6.00 20.78
C GLY A 65 -1.69 6.32 19.43
N LYS A 66 -1.65 7.60 19.04
CA LYS A 66 -0.93 8.03 17.82
C LYS A 66 0.56 7.69 17.87
N LEU A 67 1.20 7.79 19.03
CA LEU A 67 2.61 7.45 19.21
C LEU A 67 2.86 5.94 19.05
N TYR A 68 2.01 5.09 19.64
CA TYR A 68 2.11 3.63 19.47
C TYR A 68 1.87 3.20 18.03
N VAL A 69 0.87 3.76 17.34
CA VAL A 69 0.63 3.50 15.91
C VAL A 69 1.84 3.94 15.08
N THR A 70 2.38 5.13 15.33
CA THR A 70 3.54 5.63 14.58
C THR A 70 4.78 4.76 14.82
N ARG A 71 4.97 4.27 16.05
CA ARG A 71 6.05 3.33 16.41
C ARG A 71 5.86 1.96 15.76
N ALA A 72 4.66 1.40 15.81
CA ALA A 72 4.32 0.14 15.15
C ALA A 72 4.53 0.24 13.64
N VAL A 73 4.10 1.33 13.00
CA VAL A 73 4.35 1.58 11.57
C VAL A 73 5.84 1.70 11.27
N LYS A 74 6.63 2.36 12.13
CA LYS A 74 8.09 2.44 11.97
C LYS A 74 8.76 1.09 12.12
N LEU A 75 8.37 0.31 13.13
CA LEU A 75 8.88 -1.05 13.35
C LEU A 75 8.52 -1.93 12.16
N LEU A 76 7.26 -1.94 11.74
CA LEU A 76 6.79 -2.70 10.57
C LEU A 76 7.54 -2.25 9.33
N LYS A 77 7.70 -0.94 9.09
CA LYS A 77 8.51 -0.42 7.97
C LYS A 77 9.95 -0.89 8.08
N SER A 78 10.55 -0.90 9.27
CA SER A 78 11.90 -1.38 9.49
C SER A 78 12.00 -2.87 9.24
N PHE A 79 11.07 -3.70 9.72
CA PHE A 79 11.02 -5.13 9.42
C PHE A 79 10.86 -5.36 7.92
N VAL A 80 9.93 -4.68 7.25
CA VAL A 80 9.74 -4.76 5.80
C VAL A 80 10.98 -4.32 5.02
N THR A 81 11.73 -3.33 5.53
CA THR A 81 12.97 -2.85 4.88
C THR A 81 14.16 -3.75 5.19
N ASN A 82 14.22 -4.31 6.40
CA ASN A 82 15.29 -5.18 6.94
C ASN A 82 15.06 -6.66 6.63
N PHE A 83 13.93 -7.05 6.03
CA PHE A 83 13.81 -8.34 5.34
C PHE A 83 14.75 -8.29 4.12
N GLU A 84 16.03 -8.52 4.40
CA GLU A 84 17.19 -8.45 3.51
C GLU A 84 17.20 -9.53 2.43
N LEU A 85 16.17 -10.37 2.39
CA LEU A 85 16.15 -11.66 1.71
C LEU A 85 16.59 -11.59 0.23
N PHE A 86 16.53 -10.43 -0.43
CA PHE A 86 17.03 -10.24 -1.79
C PHE A 86 17.62 -8.85 -2.12
N TYR A 87 18.06 -8.04 -1.14
CA TYR A 87 18.49 -6.65 -1.45
C TYR A 87 19.77 -6.60 -2.32
N GLY A 88 20.76 -7.43 -2.01
CA GLY A 88 22.01 -7.52 -2.77
C GLY A 88 21.78 -8.00 -4.21
N SER A 89 21.03 -9.10 -4.36
CA SER A 89 20.65 -9.66 -5.66
C SER A 89 19.80 -8.68 -6.48
N MET A 90 18.90 -7.93 -5.85
CA MET A 90 18.10 -6.89 -6.51
C MET A 90 18.97 -5.77 -7.09
N LYS A 91 19.95 -5.30 -6.32
CA LYS A 91 20.88 -4.25 -6.75
C LYS A 91 21.77 -4.74 -7.89
N GLN A 92 22.18 -6.00 -7.85
CA GLN A 92 22.92 -6.64 -8.94
C GLN A 92 22.05 -6.76 -10.21
N ILE A 93 20.79 -7.19 -10.08
CA ILE A 93 19.84 -7.26 -11.20
C ILE A 93 19.56 -5.87 -11.77
N GLU A 94 19.44 -4.84 -10.93
CA GLU A 94 19.28 -3.44 -11.38
C GLU A 94 20.50 -2.95 -12.16
N GLY A 95 21.71 -3.35 -11.77
CA GLY A 95 22.95 -3.03 -12.50
C GLY A 95 23.07 -3.74 -13.85
N HIS A 96 22.63 -5.00 -13.97
CA HIS A 96 22.74 -5.79 -15.21
C HIS A 96 21.56 -5.57 -16.18
N PHE A 97 20.34 -5.50 -15.67
CA PHE A 97 19.10 -5.51 -16.47
C PHE A 97 18.39 -4.14 -16.52
N GLY A 98 18.90 -3.16 -15.78
CA GLY A 98 18.37 -1.79 -15.75
C GLY A 98 17.15 -1.61 -14.85
N SER A 99 16.67 -0.36 -14.81
CA SER A 99 15.64 0.10 -13.86
C SER A 99 14.26 -0.54 -14.08
N ARG A 100 13.90 -0.88 -15.33
CA ARG A 100 12.59 -1.46 -15.68
C ARG A 100 12.38 -2.84 -15.07
N ILE A 101 13.38 -3.73 -15.20
CA ILE A 101 13.32 -5.09 -14.65
C ILE A 101 13.43 -5.04 -13.12
N SER A 102 14.28 -4.14 -12.57
CA SER A 102 14.35 -3.92 -11.12
C SER A 102 13.02 -3.45 -10.51
N ALA A 103 12.23 -2.64 -11.22
CA ALA A 103 10.91 -2.20 -10.77
C ALA A 103 9.93 -3.37 -10.56
N TYR A 104 9.97 -4.38 -11.44
CA TYR A 104 9.15 -5.60 -11.31
C TYR A 104 9.50 -6.37 -10.03
N PHE A 105 10.78 -6.63 -9.78
CA PHE A 105 11.19 -7.35 -8.58
C PHE A 105 10.94 -6.53 -7.30
N LYS A 106 11.07 -5.20 -7.33
CA LYS A 106 10.65 -4.30 -6.24
C LYS A 106 9.16 -4.42 -5.95
N PHE A 107 8.32 -4.56 -6.98
CA PHE A 107 6.90 -4.84 -6.83
C PHE A 107 6.66 -6.24 -6.24
N LEU A 108 7.29 -7.28 -6.80
CA LEU A 108 7.17 -8.66 -6.33
C LEU A 108 7.54 -8.81 -4.85
N ARG A 109 8.61 -8.15 -4.41
CA ARG A 109 8.99 -8.11 -2.98
C ARG A 109 7.90 -7.50 -2.11
N ARG A 110 7.32 -6.37 -2.53
CA ARG A 110 6.21 -5.73 -1.78
C ARG A 110 4.99 -6.65 -1.71
N LEU A 111 4.68 -7.36 -2.80
CA LEU A 111 3.61 -8.33 -2.86
C LEU A 111 3.88 -9.53 -1.93
N LEU A 112 5.09 -10.09 -1.96
CA LEU A 112 5.49 -11.21 -1.10
C LEU A 112 5.37 -10.85 0.38
N VAL A 113 5.91 -9.69 0.78
CA VAL A 113 5.83 -9.21 2.17
C VAL A 113 4.38 -9.00 2.60
N LEU A 114 3.54 -8.43 1.74
CA LEU A 114 2.12 -8.26 2.03
C LEU A 114 1.44 -9.62 2.25
N ASN A 115 1.69 -10.60 1.40
CA ASN A 115 1.15 -11.96 1.55
C ASN A 115 1.68 -12.67 2.81
N LEU A 116 2.96 -12.48 3.17
CA LEU A 116 3.51 -13.05 4.39
C LEU A 116 2.85 -12.46 5.64
N VAL A 117 2.57 -11.16 5.65
CA VAL A 117 1.82 -10.52 6.73
C VAL A 117 0.39 -11.05 6.80
N LEU A 118 -0.30 -11.20 5.66
CA LEU A 118 -1.64 -11.82 5.63
C LEU A 118 -1.61 -13.24 6.20
N LEU A 119 -0.64 -14.06 5.79
CA LEU A 119 -0.44 -15.41 6.29
C LEU A 119 -0.22 -15.42 7.80
N LEU A 120 0.58 -14.49 8.34
CA LEU A 120 0.81 -14.40 9.77
C LEU A 120 -0.46 -14.07 10.56
N PHE A 121 -1.29 -13.15 10.06
CA PHE A 121 -2.55 -12.80 10.72
C PHE A 121 -3.60 -13.93 10.62
N ILE A 122 -3.80 -14.51 9.44
CA ILE A 122 -4.71 -15.64 9.25
C ILE A 122 -4.23 -16.85 10.05
N GLY A 123 -2.92 -17.11 10.02
CA GLY A 123 -2.24 -18.13 10.81
C GLY A 123 -2.49 -17.97 12.31
N SER A 124 -2.33 -16.75 12.84
CA SER A 124 -2.45 -16.50 14.28
C SER A 124 -3.90 -16.45 14.78
N PHE A 125 -4.84 -15.93 14.00
CA PHE A 125 -6.22 -15.69 14.47
C PHE A 125 -7.23 -16.72 13.97
N VAL A 126 -6.94 -17.45 12.90
CA VAL A 126 -7.86 -18.45 12.35
C VAL A 126 -7.29 -19.84 12.51
N ILE A 127 -6.10 -20.08 11.94
CA ILE A 127 -5.50 -21.42 11.89
C ILE A 127 -5.06 -21.88 13.29
N PHE A 128 -4.38 -21.03 14.05
CA PHE A 128 -3.86 -21.39 15.38
C PHE A 128 -4.96 -21.72 16.40
N PRO A 129 -6.03 -20.91 16.55
CA PRO A 129 -7.16 -21.29 17.41
C PRO A 129 -7.83 -22.58 16.95
N GLN A 130 -8.01 -22.77 15.64
CA GLN A 130 -8.61 -24.00 15.09
C GLN A 130 -7.76 -25.24 15.37
N LEU A 131 -6.42 -25.13 15.35
CA LEU A 131 -5.51 -26.21 15.75
C LEU A 131 -5.65 -26.57 17.24
N LEU A 132 -5.85 -25.57 18.11
CA LEU A 132 -6.02 -25.77 19.55
C LEU A 132 -7.38 -26.36 19.91
N ALA A 133 -8.43 -26.02 19.16
CA ALA A 133 -9.77 -26.57 19.35
C ALA A 133 -9.85 -28.07 19.08
N GLY A 134 -8.86 -28.63 18.37
CA GLY A 134 -8.89 -30.00 17.88
C GLY A 134 -9.87 -30.18 16.72
N HIS A 135 -9.53 -31.08 15.81
CA HIS A 135 -10.47 -31.50 14.77
C HIS A 135 -11.41 -32.53 15.39
N GLU A 136 -12.53 -32.09 15.96
CA GLU A 136 -13.61 -33.02 16.31
C GLU A 136 -14.30 -33.43 14.99
N PRO A 137 -14.21 -34.69 14.56
CA PRO A 137 -14.78 -35.12 13.30
C PRO A 137 -16.29 -34.95 13.40
N ALA A 138 -16.84 -34.12 12.51
CA ALA A 138 -18.27 -34.03 12.30
C ALA A 138 -18.75 -35.36 11.67
N GLY A 139 -19.04 -36.35 12.52
CA GLY A 139 -19.66 -37.61 12.12
C GLY A 139 -18.95 -38.83 12.68
N SER A 140 -19.60 -39.49 13.66
CA SER A 140 -19.57 -40.92 13.96
C SER A 140 -18.35 -41.75 13.50
N VAL A 141 -17.55 -42.23 14.46
CA VAL A 141 -16.93 -43.58 14.66
C VAL A 141 -16.94 -44.62 13.49
N ARG A 142 -16.88 -44.25 12.21
CA ARG A 142 -16.97 -45.22 11.11
C ARG A 142 -15.87 -45.20 10.06
N ASP A 143 -14.97 -44.22 10.03
CA ASP A 143 -13.94 -44.16 8.98
C ASP A 143 -12.52 -43.95 9.51
N VAL A 144 -12.14 -44.63 10.61
CA VAL A 144 -10.72 -44.69 11.05
C VAL A 144 -9.82 -45.41 10.02
N ASN A 145 -10.41 -46.05 9.00
CA ASN A 145 -9.71 -46.81 7.95
C ASN A 145 -9.71 -46.16 6.55
N ALA A 146 -10.30 -44.97 6.37
CA ALA A 146 -10.22 -44.26 5.09
C ALA A 146 -9.13 -43.19 5.13
N ARG A 147 -7.86 -43.58 5.33
CA ARG A 147 -6.75 -42.69 4.97
C ARG A 147 -6.82 -42.52 3.46
N GLN A 148 -7.36 -41.40 3.00
CA GLN A 148 -7.35 -41.07 1.59
C GLN A 148 -5.90 -40.93 1.14
N ASP A 149 -5.48 -41.77 0.19
CA ASP A 149 -4.17 -41.66 -0.42
C ASP A 149 -4.06 -40.34 -1.17
N PHE A 150 -2.95 -39.62 -0.97
CA PHE A 150 -2.69 -38.37 -1.66
C PHE A 150 -2.49 -38.62 -3.16
N HIS A 151 -3.40 -38.10 -3.99
CA HIS A 151 -3.25 -38.13 -5.44
C HIS A 151 -2.78 -36.77 -5.96
N LEU A 152 -1.96 -36.74 -7.01
CA LEU A 152 -1.51 -35.47 -7.63
C LEU A 152 -2.67 -34.59 -8.13
N ARG A 153 -3.82 -35.19 -8.47
CA ARG A 153 -5.04 -34.46 -8.85
C ARG A 153 -5.56 -33.57 -7.71
N ASP A 154 -5.36 -34.00 -6.46
CA ASP A 154 -5.82 -33.33 -5.25
C ASP A 154 -5.08 -32.00 -5.04
N LEU A 155 -3.83 -31.89 -5.54
CA LEU A 155 -3.08 -30.62 -5.55
C LEU A 155 -3.67 -29.58 -6.50
N PHE A 156 -4.26 -30.02 -7.62
CA PHE A 156 -4.87 -29.14 -8.62
C PHE A 156 -6.32 -28.79 -8.29
N THR A 157 -7.08 -29.73 -7.75
CA THR A 157 -8.47 -29.52 -7.37
C THR A 157 -8.62 -28.90 -5.98
N GLY A 158 -7.63 -29.10 -5.09
CA GLY A 158 -7.72 -28.68 -3.69
C GLY A 158 -8.66 -29.53 -2.84
N GLU A 159 -9.11 -30.69 -3.35
CA GLU A 159 -10.08 -31.60 -2.71
C GLU A 159 -9.43 -32.92 -2.28
N GLY A 160 -10.19 -33.85 -1.70
CA GLY A 160 -9.67 -35.14 -1.21
C GLY A 160 -8.90 -34.97 0.09
N TYR A 161 -7.64 -35.44 0.14
CA TYR A 161 -6.77 -35.32 1.32
C TYR A 161 -6.64 -33.88 1.84
N LEU A 162 -6.67 -32.87 0.95
CA LEU A 162 -6.57 -31.47 1.34
C LEU A 162 -7.86 -30.92 1.96
N SER A 163 -9.01 -31.55 1.73
CA SER A 163 -10.31 -31.11 2.29
C SER A 163 -10.40 -31.32 3.80
N GLU A 164 -9.70 -32.31 4.33
CA GLU A 164 -9.57 -32.58 5.77
C GLU A 164 -8.48 -31.70 6.45
N SER A 165 -7.73 -30.93 5.66
CA SER A 165 -6.70 -30.04 6.19
C SER A 165 -7.30 -28.82 6.90
N VAL A 166 -6.68 -28.40 8.00
CA VAL A 166 -7.09 -27.21 8.77
C VAL A 166 -7.00 -25.89 7.97
N MET A 167 -6.23 -25.88 6.88
CA MET A 167 -6.16 -24.70 5.98
C MET A 167 -7.28 -24.69 4.94
N TYR A 168 -8.08 -25.75 4.83
CA TYR A 168 -9.19 -25.80 3.90
C TYR A 168 -10.31 -24.87 4.37
N TYR A 169 -10.80 -24.02 3.47
CA TYR A 169 -11.81 -23.00 3.78
C TYR A 169 -13.07 -23.59 4.43
N GLY A 170 -13.47 -24.80 4.03
CA GLY A 170 -14.65 -25.49 4.55
C GLY A 170 -14.44 -26.20 5.89
N SER A 171 -13.21 -26.29 6.42
CA SER A 171 -12.90 -27.03 7.63
C SER A 171 -13.10 -26.22 8.92
N TYR A 172 -13.46 -24.94 8.83
CA TYR A 172 -13.60 -24.05 9.98
C TYR A 172 -14.93 -24.29 10.69
N SER A 173 -14.87 -24.54 12.01
CA SER A 173 -16.04 -24.89 12.81
C SER A 173 -16.90 -23.67 13.17
N ASN A 174 -18.22 -23.85 13.25
CA ASN A 174 -19.15 -22.78 13.67
C ASN A 174 -19.35 -22.71 15.20
N ARG A 175 -18.35 -23.13 15.98
CA ARG A 175 -18.46 -23.24 17.45
C ARG A 175 -17.57 -22.23 18.16
N SER A 176 -17.98 -21.86 19.37
CA SER A 176 -17.11 -21.19 20.33
C SER A 176 -16.37 -22.22 21.17
N PHE A 177 -15.10 -21.96 21.46
CA PHE A 177 -14.29 -22.81 22.34
C PHE A 177 -13.42 -21.95 23.26
N THR A 178 -13.05 -22.50 24.41
CA THR A 178 -12.15 -21.84 25.36
C THR A 178 -10.70 -22.16 25.01
N LEU A 179 -9.91 -21.18 24.54
CA LEU A 179 -8.49 -21.40 24.20
C LEU A 179 -7.63 -21.71 25.42
N VAL A 180 -7.94 -21.09 26.55
CA VAL A 180 -7.20 -21.24 27.81
C VAL A 180 -8.22 -21.48 28.93
N PRO A 181 -7.97 -22.44 29.83
CA PRO A 181 -8.82 -22.63 31.00
C PRO A 181 -8.89 -21.31 31.80
N GLY A 182 -10.10 -20.74 31.95
CA GLY A 182 -10.33 -19.47 32.67
C GLY A 182 -10.42 -18.21 31.81
N THR A 183 -10.32 -18.29 30.48
CA THR A 183 -10.60 -17.16 29.58
C THR A 183 -12.01 -17.20 28.98
N ALA A 184 -12.48 -16.06 28.46
CA ALA A 184 -13.73 -15.97 27.71
C ALA A 184 -13.74 -16.89 26.48
N GLU A 185 -14.93 -17.34 26.08
CA GLU A 185 -15.13 -18.15 24.89
C GLU A 185 -14.67 -17.40 23.62
N TYR A 186 -13.88 -18.08 22.80
CA TYR A 186 -13.44 -17.58 21.52
C TYR A 186 -14.35 -18.12 20.43
N SER A 187 -15.04 -17.23 19.74
CA SER A 187 -15.91 -17.61 18.62
C SER A 187 -15.14 -17.54 17.30
N LEU A 188 -14.88 -18.71 16.71
CA LEU A 188 -14.18 -18.82 15.44
C LEU A 188 -14.86 -18.08 14.27
N PRO A 189 -16.21 -18.12 14.11
CA PRO A 189 -16.89 -17.42 13.01
C PRO A 189 -16.68 -15.91 13.04
N HIS A 190 -16.76 -15.30 14.22
CA HIS A 190 -16.55 -13.86 14.37
C HIS A 190 -15.08 -13.49 14.15
N ALA A 191 -14.15 -14.30 14.68
CA ALA A 191 -12.73 -14.11 14.43
C ALA A 191 -12.40 -14.19 12.93
N TYR A 192 -12.95 -15.19 12.24
CA TYR A 192 -12.81 -15.37 10.79
C TYR A 192 -13.34 -14.17 10.01
N PHE A 193 -14.59 -13.75 10.28
CA PHE A 193 -15.20 -12.61 9.61
C PHE A 193 -14.43 -11.31 9.85
N LEU A 194 -14.07 -11.04 11.12
CA LEU A 194 -13.35 -9.82 11.48
C LEU A 194 -11.94 -9.80 10.90
N THR A 195 -11.21 -10.91 10.95
CA THR A 195 -9.85 -10.97 10.40
C THR A 195 -9.86 -10.72 8.91
N ILE A 196 -10.74 -11.38 8.14
CA ILE A 196 -10.84 -11.16 6.70
C ILE A 196 -11.25 -9.73 6.38
N THR A 197 -12.25 -9.19 7.09
CA THR A 197 -12.72 -7.81 6.86
C THR A 197 -11.62 -6.80 7.13
N VAL A 198 -10.93 -6.91 8.27
CA VAL A 198 -9.84 -6.00 8.66
C VAL A 198 -8.65 -6.13 7.71
N LEU A 199 -8.25 -7.34 7.34
CA LEU A 199 -7.13 -7.56 6.40
C LEU A 199 -7.47 -7.06 4.99
N SER A 200 -8.70 -7.26 4.52
CA SER A 200 -9.16 -6.75 3.22
C SER A 200 -9.18 -5.21 3.20
N LEU A 201 -9.69 -4.58 4.26
CA LEU A 201 -9.67 -3.13 4.38
C LEU A 201 -8.25 -2.58 4.50
N ALA A 202 -7.38 -3.23 5.29
CA ALA A 202 -6.00 -2.82 5.46
C ALA A 202 -5.20 -2.92 4.16
N THR A 203 -5.35 -4.02 3.42
CA THR A 203 -4.71 -4.20 2.10
C THR A 203 -5.22 -3.16 1.10
N PHE A 204 -6.53 -2.92 1.05
CA PHE A 204 -7.10 -1.87 0.22
C PHE A 204 -6.51 -0.49 0.53
N VAL A 205 -6.40 -0.11 1.80
CA VAL A 205 -5.79 1.17 2.22
C VAL A 205 -4.31 1.24 1.83
N VAL A 206 -3.54 0.18 2.08
CA VAL A 206 -2.10 0.13 1.74
C VAL A 206 -1.89 0.26 0.23
N VAL A 207 -2.63 -0.50 -0.57
CA VAL A 207 -2.58 -0.44 -2.04
C VAL A 207 -3.01 0.94 -2.53
N SER A 208 -4.09 1.50 -1.99
CA SER A 208 -4.58 2.84 -2.36
C SER A 208 -3.59 3.94 -2.04
N ILE A 209 -2.94 3.92 -0.86
CA ILE A 209 -1.89 4.88 -0.50
C ILE A 209 -0.67 4.71 -1.41
N SER A 210 -0.28 3.47 -1.70
CA SER A 210 0.83 3.17 -2.62
C SER A 210 0.54 3.71 -4.02
N MET A 211 -0.68 3.49 -4.53
CA MET A 211 -1.15 3.99 -5.81
C MET A 211 -1.17 5.52 -5.84
N GLY A 212 -1.73 6.17 -4.79
CA GLY A 212 -1.76 7.63 -4.69
C GLY A 212 -0.37 8.25 -4.60
N ARG A 213 0.59 7.60 -3.93
CA ARG A 213 2.00 8.04 -3.92
C ARG A 213 2.65 7.87 -5.29
N SER A 214 2.41 6.73 -5.95
CA SER A 214 2.92 6.47 -7.30
C SER A 214 2.38 7.49 -8.30
N TYR A 215 1.07 7.77 -8.23
CA TYR A 215 0.42 8.80 -9.02
C TYR A 215 0.97 10.19 -8.70
N ARG A 216 1.17 10.54 -7.42
CA ARG A 216 1.78 11.83 -7.06
C ARG A 216 3.19 11.97 -7.62
N VAL A 217 4.02 10.93 -7.56
CA VAL A 217 5.38 10.97 -8.13
C VAL A 217 5.31 11.14 -9.65
N SER A 218 4.48 10.34 -10.34
CA SER A 218 4.28 10.45 -11.79
C SER A 218 3.63 11.78 -12.22
N PHE A 219 2.70 12.29 -11.43
CA PHE A 219 2.05 13.58 -11.64
C PHE A 219 3.04 14.71 -11.40
N ILE A 220 3.90 14.66 -10.38
CA ILE A 220 4.95 15.66 -10.20
C ILE A 220 5.96 15.58 -11.35
N GLU A 221 6.33 14.38 -11.81
CA GLU A 221 7.24 14.22 -12.94
C GLU A 221 6.65 14.75 -14.26
N SER A 222 5.33 14.65 -14.45
CA SER A 222 4.62 15.13 -15.65
C SER A 222 4.11 16.59 -15.55
N SER A 223 3.74 17.04 -14.37
CA SER A 223 3.12 18.36 -14.08
C SER A 223 4.10 19.36 -13.53
N ALA A 224 5.28 18.95 -13.04
CA ALA A 224 6.32 19.91 -12.72
C ALA A 224 6.88 20.46 -14.02
N THR A 225 6.22 21.53 -14.46
CA THR A 225 6.73 22.73 -15.09
C THR A 225 7.96 23.26 -14.35
N VAL A 226 8.97 22.42 -14.08
CA VAL A 226 10.31 22.89 -13.78
C VAL A 226 10.76 23.51 -15.08
N GLN A 227 10.85 24.84 -15.12
CA GLN A 227 11.25 25.60 -16.31
C GLN A 227 12.61 25.15 -16.91
N ASN A 228 13.30 24.20 -16.27
CA ASN A 228 14.62 23.69 -16.61
C ASN A 228 14.72 22.15 -16.58
N ILE A 229 13.64 21.39 -16.87
CA ILE A 229 13.74 19.91 -16.99
C ILE A 229 14.79 19.49 -18.02
N LEU A 230 14.87 20.20 -19.15
CA LEU A 230 15.90 19.98 -20.17
C LEU A 230 17.30 20.18 -19.60
N THR A 231 17.53 21.29 -18.88
CA THR A 231 18.82 21.60 -18.26
C THR A 231 19.21 20.52 -17.25
N HIS A 232 18.30 20.10 -16.37
CA HIS A 232 18.55 19.02 -15.43
C HIS A 232 18.82 17.69 -16.16
N LYS A 233 18.06 17.37 -17.21
CA LYS A 233 18.30 16.18 -18.04
C LYS A 233 19.54 16.25 -18.90
N ILE A 234 20.13 17.40 -19.17
CA ILE A 234 21.39 17.50 -19.91
C ILE A 234 22.57 17.45 -18.93
N VAL A 235 22.47 18.15 -17.79
CA VAL A 235 23.58 18.33 -16.84
C VAL A 235 23.66 17.22 -15.79
N CYS A 236 22.51 16.69 -15.32
CA CYS A 236 22.44 15.77 -14.18
C CYS A 236 22.01 14.33 -14.55
N SER A 237 21.85 14.02 -15.84
CA SER A 237 21.38 12.70 -16.29
C SER A 237 22.48 11.65 -16.43
N TRP A 238 23.74 12.10 -16.55
CA TRP A 238 24.89 11.21 -16.66
C TRP A 238 25.25 10.60 -15.30
N ASP A 239 25.51 9.29 -15.30
CA ASP A 239 25.94 8.56 -14.12
C ASP A 239 27.44 8.25 -14.24
N TYR A 240 28.25 8.90 -13.41
CA TYR A 240 29.70 8.75 -13.39
C TYR A 240 30.16 7.42 -12.76
N GLY A 241 29.26 6.64 -12.16
CA GLY A 241 29.53 5.31 -11.61
C GLY A 241 29.54 4.18 -12.64
N ILE A 242 29.28 4.47 -13.93
CA ILE A 242 29.23 3.45 -14.98
C ILE A 242 30.65 3.04 -15.40
N ALA A 243 31.07 1.84 -14.98
CA ALA A 243 32.37 1.28 -15.35
C ALA A 243 32.36 0.47 -16.67
N ASN A 244 31.19 0.02 -17.14
CA ASN A 244 31.05 -0.83 -18.32
C ASN A 244 30.72 0.01 -19.57
N GLU A 245 31.53 -0.11 -20.62
CA GLU A 245 31.38 0.61 -21.88
C GLU A 245 30.02 0.32 -22.58
N LYS A 246 29.53 -0.93 -22.52
CA LYS A 246 28.22 -1.28 -23.09
C LYS A 246 27.08 -0.57 -22.35
N ALA A 247 27.18 -0.47 -21.02
CA ALA A 247 26.20 0.24 -20.20
C ALA A 247 26.26 1.76 -20.44
N ALA A 248 27.46 2.33 -20.68
CA ALA A 248 27.64 3.73 -21.02
C ALA A 248 26.98 4.07 -22.37
N ARG A 249 27.18 3.24 -23.40
CA ARG A 249 26.50 3.40 -24.71
C ARG A 249 24.98 3.32 -24.58
N LEU A 250 24.48 2.35 -23.81
CA LEU A 250 23.04 2.20 -23.58
C LEU A 250 22.45 3.41 -22.82
N LYS A 251 23.16 3.90 -21.80
CA LYS A 251 22.75 5.09 -21.03
C LYS A 251 22.73 6.33 -21.91
N HIS A 252 23.74 6.51 -22.76
CA HIS A 252 23.79 7.60 -23.74
C HIS A 252 22.61 7.54 -24.72
N ALA A 253 22.34 6.38 -25.33
CA ALA A 253 21.21 6.18 -26.22
C ALA A 253 19.86 6.43 -25.53
N THR A 254 19.73 6.03 -24.26
CA THR A 254 18.53 6.27 -23.45
C THR A 254 18.30 7.77 -23.20
N ILE A 255 19.34 8.50 -22.77
CA ILE A 255 19.26 9.96 -22.55
C ILE A 255 18.89 10.68 -23.86
N LEU A 256 19.49 10.28 -24.97
CA LEU A 256 19.22 10.85 -26.28
C LEU A 256 17.78 10.61 -26.74
N ASN A 257 17.25 9.40 -26.56
CA ASN A 257 15.84 9.11 -26.87
C ASN A 257 14.89 9.90 -25.97
N GLU A 258 15.15 9.96 -24.66
CA GLU A 258 14.32 10.75 -23.73
C GLU A 258 14.30 12.25 -24.08
N LEU A 259 15.45 12.81 -24.50
CA LEU A 259 15.53 14.20 -24.96
C LEU A 259 14.78 14.41 -26.26
N ARG A 260 14.92 13.49 -27.23
CA ARG A 260 14.16 13.52 -28.49
C ARG A 260 12.66 13.47 -28.25
N ASP A 261 12.19 12.55 -27.41
CA ASP A 261 10.78 12.41 -27.06
C ASP A 261 10.24 13.68 -26.39
N TYR A 262 11.00 14.24 -25.45
CA TYR A 262 10.62 15.48 -24.78
C TYR A 262 10.54 16.67 -25.76
N LEU A 263 11.51 16.81 -26.66
CA LEU A 263 11.51 17.85 -27.69
C LEU A 263 10.38 17.64 -28.70
N ALA A 264 10.12 16.41 -29.13
CA ALA A 264 9.01 16.08 -30.01
C ALA A 264 7.66 16.40 -29.37
N GLN A 265 7.51 16.11 -28.08
CA GLN A 265 6.28 16.42 -27.34
C GLN A 265 6.09 17.93 -27.11
N ARG A 266 7.17 18.69 -26.92
CA ARG A 266 7.14 20.15 -26.82
C ARG A 266 6.89 20.84 -28.16
N ASN A 267 7.46 20.30 -29.25
CA ASN A 267 7.31 20.83 -30.61
C ASN A 267 5.98 20.43 -31.24
N ARG A 268 5.21 19.50 -30.64
CA ARG A 268 3.82 19.27 -31.03
C ARG A 268 3.02 20.54 -30.77
N ALA A 269 2.57 21.18 -31.85
CA ALA A 269 1.65 22.31 -31.76
C ALA A 269 0.41 21.92 -30.95
N PRO A 270 -0.07 22.76 -30.03
CA PRO A 270 -1.31 22.49 -29.32
C PRO A 270 -2.44 22.40 -30.34
N PHE A 271 -3.03 21.21 -30.49
CA PHE A 271 -4.12 21.01 -31.41
C PHE A 271 -5.30 21.91 -31.01
N VAL A 272 -5.69 22.82 -31.89
CA VAL A 272 -6.83 23.72 -31.67
C VAL A 272 -8.11 22.90 -31.80
N ALA A 273 -8.55 22.32 -30.68
CA ALA A 273 -9.69 21.41 -30.66
C ALA A 273 -11.00 22.17 -30.94
N GLY A 274 -11.51 22.05 -32.17
CA GLY A 274 -12.86 22.48 -32.54
C GLY A 274 -13.93 21.81 -31.68
N ARG A 275 -15.14 22.41 -31.63
CA ARG A 275 -16.28 21.89 -30.83
C ARG A 275 -16.59 20.42 -31.13
N TRP A 276 -16.48 20.00 -32.39
CA TRP A 276 -16.62 18.61 -32.80
C TRP A 276 -15.55 17.70 -32.17
N HIS A 277 -14.29 18.13 -32.14
CA HIS A 277 -13.24 17.33 -31.50
C HIS A 277 -13.47 17.18 -29.98
N ARG A 278 -14.06 18.18 -29.32
CA ARG A 278 -14.43 18.08 -27.90
C ARG A 278 -15.59 17.11 -27.69
N LEU A 279 -16.66 17.23 -28.48
CA LEU A 279 -17.81 16.33 -28.41
C LEU A 279 -17.42 14.87 -28.68
N ARG A 280 -16.59 14.63 -29.70
CA ARG A 280 -16.05 13.30 -30.03
C ARG A 280 -15.20 12.73 -28.89
N ARG A 281 -14.44 13.58 -28.18
CA ARG A 281 -13.61 13.16 -27.03
C ARG A 281 -14.48 12.78 -25.83
N GLU A 282 -15.51 13.58 -25.51
CA GLU A 282 -16.44 13.25 -24.43
C GLU A 282 -17.27 12.01 -24.74
N ALA A 283 -17.77 11.89 -25.97
CA ALA A 283 -18.47 10.68 -26.41
C ALA A 283 -17.58 9.45 -26.27
N LEU A 284 -16.29 9.55 -26.61
CA LEU A 284 -15.35 8.44 -26.44
C LEU A 284 -15.14 8.09 -24.97
N ARG A 285 -14.98 9.07 -24.08
CA ARG A 285 -14.89 8.83 -22.63
C ARG A 285 -16.13 8.14 -22.09
N LEU A 286 -17.31 8.58 -22.54
CA LEU A 286 -18.58 7.94 -22.20
C LEU A 286 -18.59 6.48 -22.68
N VAL A 287 -18.18 6.21 -23.92
CA VAL A 287 -18.06 4.84 -24.46
C VAL A 287 -17.11 4.00 -23.60
N VAL A 288 -15.94 4.51 -23.23
CA VAL A 288 -15.00 3.80 -22.35
C VAL A 288 -15.66 3.47 -21.01
N HIS A 289 -16.28 4.44 -20.35
CA HIS A 289 -16.96 4.21 -19.07
C HIS A 289 -18.12 3.22 -19.18
N VAL A 290 -18.90 3.29 -20.25
CA VAL A 290 -19.99 2.33 -20.53
C VAL A 290 -19.43 0.93 -20.76
N THR A 291 -18.35 0.78 -21.52
CA THR A 291 -17.73 -0.54 -21.74
C THR A 291 -17.18 -1.14 -20.46
N VAL A 292 -16.58 -0.33 -19.58
CA VAL A 292 -16.11 -0.79 -18.26
C VAL A 292 -17.29 -1.21 -17.38
N LEU A 293 -18.37 -0.44 -17.37
CA LEU A 293 -19.57 -0.78 -16.59
C LEU A 293 -20.28 -2.04 -17.12
N ALA A 294 -20.37 -2.18 -18.45
CA ALA A 294 -20.89 -3.38 -19.11
C ALA A 294 -20.04 -4.61 -18.75
N MET A 295 -18.72 -4.42 -18.63
CA MET A 295 -17.83 -5.51 -18.26
C MET A 295 -17.96 -5.92 -16.79
N ILE A 296 -18.07 -4.94 -15.87
CA ILE A 296 -18.31 -5.21 -14.44
C ILE A 296 -19.65 -5.94 -14.26
N SER A 297 -20.70 -5.50 -14.95
CA SER A 297 -22.02 -6.15 -14.90
C SER A 297 -22.01 -7.55 -15.52
N ALA A 298 -21.27 -7.77 -16.61
CA ALA A 298 -21.09 -9.11 -17.20
C ALA A 298 -20.40 -10.08 -16.24
N VAL A 299 -19.35 -9.64 -15.52
CA VAL A 299 -18.68 -10.45 -14.49
C VAL A 299 -19.63 -10.76 -13.32
N ALA A 300 -20.36 -9.76 -12.84
CA ALA A 300 -21.34 -9.94 -11.76
C ALA A 300 -22.48 -10.89 -12.16
N ALA A 301 -23.00 -10.75 -13.38
CA ALA A 301 -24.03 -11.64 -13.93
C ALA A 301 -23.50 -13.06 -14.13
N SER A 302 -22.25 -13.21 -14.57
CA SER A 302 -21.60 -14.52 -14.72
C SER A 302 -21.44 -15.21 -13.37
N LEU A 303 -20.97 -14.49 -12.34
CA LEU A 303 -20.87 -15.00 -10.97
C LEU A 303 -22.25 -15.39 -10.41
N TRP A 304 -23.26 -14.56 -10.62
CA TRP A 304 -24.64 -14.85 -10.20
C TRP A 304 -25.19 -16.10 -10.89
N ALA A 305 -25.03 -16.21 -12.21
CA ALA A 305 -25.46 -17.39 -12.97
C ALA A 305 -24.76 -18.66 -12.47
N LEU A 306 -23.47 -18.55 -12.12
CA LEU A 306 -22.69 -19.66 -11.57
C LEU A 306 -23.17 -20.03 -10.16
N LEU A 307 -23.50 -19.04 -9.32
CA LEU A 307 -24.06 -19.26 -8.00
C LEU A 307 -25.45 -19.92 -8.05
N VAL A 308 -26.31 -19.53 -8.99
CA VAL A 308 -27.61 -20.17 -9.20
C VAL A 308 -27.44 -21.60 -9.73
N ARG A 309 -26.51 -21.83 -10.66
CA ARG A 309 -26.28 -23.15 -11.27
C ARG A 309 -25.70 -24.18 -10.30
N PHE A 310 -24.83 -23.75 -9.39
CA PHE A 310 -24.06 -24.62 -8.50
C PHE A 310 -24.43 -24.46 -7.01
N GLY A 311 -25.35 -23.56 -6.66
CA GLY A 311 -25.72 -23.27 -5.27
C GLY A 311 -26.67 -24.27 -4.61
N GLU A 312 -27.40 -25.08 -5.40
CA GLU A 312 -28.40 -26.04 -4.89
C GLU A 312 -27.92 -27.50 -4.89
N THR A 313 -26.77 -27.81 -5.49
CA THR A 313 -26.28 -29.20 -5.57
C THR A 313 -25.28 -29.51 -4.46
N ASP A 314 -25.60 -30.48 -3.59
CA ASP A 314 -24.72 -31.05 -2.54
C ASP A 314 -23.44 -31.70 -3.09
N HIS A 315 -23.28 -31.75 -4.41
CA HIS A 315 -22.05 -32.09 -5.10
C HIS A 315 -21.46 -30.85 -5.74
N PHE A 316 -20.88 -30.00 -4.90
CA PHE A 316 -19.80 -29.10 -5.32
C PHE A 316 -18.60 -29.99 -5.69
N THR A 317 -18.68 -30.68 -6.83
CA THR A 317 -17.65 -31.60 -7.31
C THR A 317 -16.38 -30.83 -7.69
N ALA A 318 -15.19 -31.40 -7.49
CA ALA A 318 -13.86 -30.93 -7.94
C ALA A 318 -13.80 -30.06 -9.21
N TRP A 319 -14.64 -30.35 -10.20
CA TRP A 319 -14.70 -29.60 -11.45
C TRP A 319 -15.36 -28.22 -11.32
N SER A 320 -16.34 -28.02 -10.43
CA SER A 320 -17.04 -26.73 -10.23
C SER A 320 -16.09 -25.65 -9.71
N ALA A 321 -15.22 -25.96 -8.75
CA ALA A 321 -14.20 -25.05 -8.25
C ALA A 321 -13.22 -24.62 -9.36
N LEU A 322 -12.82 -25.57 -10.21
CA LEU A 322 -12.00 -25.30 -11.39
C LEU A 322 -12.75 -24.44 -12.41
N TYR A 323 -14.05 -24.69 -12.65
CA TYR A 323 -14.86 -23.85 -13.54
C TYR A 323 -14.95 -22.41 -13.03
N VAL A 324 -15.18 -22.20 -11.73
CA VAL A 324 -15.22 -20.85 -11.14
C VAL A 324 -13.87 -20.14 -11.35
N SER A 325 -12.78 -20.83 -11.06
CA SER A 325 -11.43 -20.28 -11.19
C SER A 325 -11.08 -20.00 -12.66
N VAL A 326 -11.40 -20.91 -13.58
CA VAL A 326 -11.15 -20.75 -15.02
C VAL A 326 -12.00 -19.61 -15.58
N VAL A 327 -13.29 -19.56 -15.27
CA VAL A 327 -14.19 -18.47 -15.72
C VAL A 327 -13.73 -17.13 -15.16
N SER A 328 -13.33 -17.06 -13.89
CA SER A 328 -12.77 -15.84 -13.27
C SER A 328 -11.46 -15.40 -13.93
N ASN A 329 -10.55 -16.33 -14.22
CA ASN A 329 -9.28 -16.01 -14.90
C ASN A 329 -9.49 -15.59 -16.36
N VAL A 330 -10.35 -16.29 -17.10
CA VAL A 330 -10.68 -15.95 -18.50
C VAL A 330 -11.34 -14.58 -18.57
N THR A 331 -12.27 -14.28 -17.66
CA THR A 331 -12.90 -12.95 -17.59
C THR A 331 -11.89 -11.84 -17.24
N MET A 332 -10.94 -12.10 -16.33
CA MET A 332 -9.82 -11.18 -16.04
C MET A 332 -8.88 -10.96 -17.24
N VAL A 333 -8.55 -12.01 -17.99
CA VAL A 333 -7.73 -11.89 -19.20
C VAL A 333 -8.47 -11.13 -20.29
N ALA A 334 -9.75 -11.44 -20.51
CA ALA A 334 -10.61 -10.69 -21.42
C ALA A 334 -10.70 -9.21 -21.01
N PHE A 335 -10.74 -8.92 -19.71
CA PHE A 335 -10.70 -7.55 -19.18
C PHE A 335 -9.41 -6.84 -19.54
N GLY A 336 -8.28 -7.50 -19.32
CA GLY A 336 -6.97 -6.98 -19.71
C GLY A 336 -6.89 -6.68 -21.21
N TYR A 337 -7.40 -7.59 -22.05
CA TYR A 337 -7.40 -7.43 -23.50
C TYR A 337 -8.32 -6.29 -23.97
N ALA A 338 -9.53 -6.18 -23.42
CA ALA A 338 -10.44 -5.08 -23.72
C ALA A 338 -9.81 -3.72 -23.35
N CYS A 339 -9.17 -3.62 -22.17
CA CYS A 339 -8.44 -2.42 -21.76
C CYS A 339 -7.27 -2.09 -22.70
N GLN A 340 -6.55 -3.09 -23.20
CA GLN A 340 -5.46 -2.88 -24.17
C GLN A 340 -5.97 -2.37 -25.52
N LEU A 341 -7.07 -2.93 -26.04
CA LEU A 341 -7.71 -2.45 -27.26
C LEU A 341 -8.19 -1.00 -27.12
N LEU A 342 -8.83 -0.68 -25.98
CA LEU A 342 -9.22 0.68 -25.63
C LEU A 342 -8.01 1.63 -25.60
N GLY A 343 -6.89 1.21 -25.01
CA GLY A 343 -5.65 1.99 -24.97
C GLY A 343 -5.02 2.20 -26.36
N GLN A 344 -5.05 1.19 -27.24
CA GLN A 344 -4.57 1.33 -28.62
C GLN A 344 -5.44 2.29 -29.43
N LEU A 345 -6.77 2.23 -29.28
CA LEU A 345 -7.70 3.17 -29.91
C LEU A 345 -7.48 4.63 -29.45
N GLU A 346 -7.02 4.82 -28.21
CA GLU A 346 -6.66 6.14 -27.68
C GLU A 346 -5.30 6.63 -28.20
N GLN A 347 -4.29 5.77 -28.27
CA GLN A 347 -2.93 6.10 -28.75
C GLN A 347 -2.86 6.37 -30.26
N TYR A 348 -3.59 5.61 -31.08
CA TYR A 348 -3.64 5.80 -32.55
C TYR A 348 -4.21 7.17 -32.97
N ARG A 349 -4.80 7.91 -32.03
CA ARG A 349 -5.40 9.23 -32.28
C ARG A 349 -4.59 10.40 -31.69
N GLN A 350 -3.53 10.12 -30.92
CA GLN A 350 -2.61 11.15 -30.39
C GLN A 350 -1.33 11.32 -31.24
N VAL A 351 -1.06 10.37 -32.16
CA VAL A 351 -0.16 10.54 -33.29
C VAL A 351 -0.93 11.16 -34.44
#